data_AF-A0A1H7JWX1-F1
#
_entry.id   AF-A0A1H7JWX1-F1
#
_cell.length_a   1.000
_cell.length_b   1.000
_cell.length_c   1.000
_cell.angle_alpha   90.00
_cell.angle_beta   90.00
_cell.angle_gamma   90.00
#
_symmetry.space_group_name_H-M   'P 1'
#
loop_
_entity.id
_entity.type
_entity.pdbx_description
1 polymer ?
#
loop_
_entity_poly.entity_id
_entity_poly.type
_entity_poly.pdbx_seq_one_letter_code
_entity_poly.pdbx_strand_id
1 'polypeptide(L)'
;MSGNEKKIIIILIITSIIAIIGAQIYKTATVFKYEDHLDEVIISVDDNSLTLREFGYYIYTTEEFVQKQAVLYDPEDPLHWWNTHFSAGLDSQFVSELAMKTAINTYLSHAIYYAEAQKAGMALSSSEEEAAQSEADEMYQKMSPLQLKKTGLNESLIYFALCRKKLASKYAEDLATNIDFSGYEDDLGSLLSGDGDYFQNVILPQHNVVINEKLMKNIKIGRITVNNT
;
A
#
# COMPACT_ATOMS: atom_id res chain seq x y z
N MET A 1 -30.52 -53.97 2.60
CA MET A 1 -29.76 -53.12 3.54
C MET A 1 -30.21 -53.40 4.96
N SER A 2 -29.31 -53.95 5.77
CA SER A 2 -29.56 -54.22 7.19
C SER A 2 -29.68 -52.90 7.97
N GLY A 3 -30.34 -52.93 9.14
CA GLY A 3 -30.52 -51.72 9.98
C GLY A 3 -29.20 -51.05 10.40
N ASN A 4 -28.11 -51.82 10.46
CA ASN A 4 -26.77 -51.32 10.78
C ASN A 4 -26.10 -50.61 9.59
N GLU A 5 -26.26 -51.12 8.37
CA GLU A 5 -25.72 -50.46 7.16
C GLU A 5 -26.33 -49.07 6.96
N LYS A 6 -27.64 -48.93 7.20
CA LYS A 6 -28.33 -47.63 7.15
C LYS A 6 -27.79 -46.65 8.19
N LYS A 7 -27.54 -47.11 9.42
CA LYS A 7 -26.96 -46.26 10.49
C LYS A 7 -25.54 -45.81 10.16
N ILE A 8 -24.70 -46.70 9.63
CA ILE A 8 -23.32 -46.38 9.22
C ILE A 8 -23.32 -45.34 8.10
N ILE A 9 -24.17 -45.50 7.08
CA ILE A 9 -24.30 -44.53 5.98
C ILE A 9 -24.78 -43.17 6.50
N ILE A 10 -25.77 -43.13 7.40
CA ILE A 10 -26.26 -41.88 8.00
C ILE A 10 -25.15 -41.19 8.81
N ILE A 11 -24.39 -41.93 9.61
CA ILE A 11 -23.26 -41.37 10.38
C ILE A 11 -22.21 -40.77 9.44
N LEU A 12 -21.84 -41.48 8.37
CA LEU A 12 -20.86 -41.01 7.39
C LEU A 12 -21.30 -39.72 6.67
N ILE A 13 -22.58 -39.62 6.33
CA ILE A 13 -23.17 -38.42 5.74
C ILE A 13 -23.08 -37.26 6.72
N ILE A 14 -23.47 -37.47 7.99
CA ILE A 14 -23.42 -36.43 9.03
C ILE A 14 -21.98 -35.96 9.27
N THR A 15 -21.00 -36.87 9.41
CA THR A 15 -19.59 -36.48 9.57
C THR A 15 -19.05 -35.72 8.38
N SER A 16 -19.44 -36.10 7.16
CA SER A 16 -19.02 -35.39 5.94
C SER A 16 -19.60 -33.97 5.90
N ILE A 17 -20.87 -33.80 6.28
CA ILE A 17 -21.51 -32.48 6.37
C ILE A 17 -20.82 -31.61 7.42
N ILE A 18 -20.52 -32.16 8.59
CA ILE A 18 -19.81 -31.43 9.65
C ILE A 18 -18.40 -31.01 9.19
N ALA A 19 -17.67 -31.88 8.48
CA ALA A 19 -16.36 -31.55 7.94
C ALA A 19 -16.42 -30.43 6.89
N ILE A 20 -17.42 -30.45 6.01
CA ILE A 20 -17.63 -29.40 5.00
C ILE A 20 -17.96 -28.05 5.67
N ILE A 21 -18.89 -28.05 6.63
CA ILE A 21 -19.25 -26.85 7.39
C ILE A 21 -18.03 -26.34 8.17
N GLY A 22 -17.29 -27.22 8.84
CA GLY A 22 -16.06 -26.90 9.55
C GLY A 22 -15.01 -26.27 8.64
N ALA A 23 -14.82 -26.81 7.44
CA ALA A 23 -13.90 -26.26 6.44
C ALA A 23 -14.36 -24.89 5.92
N GLN A 24 -15.67 -24.68 5.72
CA GLN A 24 -16.22 -23.37 5.33
C GLN A 24 -16.05 -22.33 6.44
N ILE A 25 -16.36 -22.67 7.69
CA ILE A 25 -16.16 -21.79 8.86
C ILE A 25 -14.68 -21.46 9.00
N TYR A 26 -13.80 -22.45 8.92
CA TYR A 26 -12.35 -22.24 8.97
C TYR A 26 -11.89 -21.32 7.85
N LYS A 27 -12.32 -21.58 6.60
CA LYS A 27 -12.00 -20.72 5.45
C LYS A 27 -12.43 -19.28 5.73
N THR A 28 -13.67 -19.04 6.12
CA THR A 28 -14.19 -17.69 6.42
C THR A 28 -13.49 -17.02 7.61
N ALA A 29 -13.18 -17.77 8.66
CA ALA A 29 -12.46 -17.28 9.84
C ALA A 29 -10.99 -16.93 9.53
N THR A 30 -10.40 -17.56 8.51
CA THR A 30 -9.03 -17.29 8.04
C THR A 30 -8.95 -16.28 6.90
N VAL A 31 -10.08 -15.75 6.41
CA VAL A 31 -10.04 -14.71 5.37
C VAL A 31 -9.46 -13.45 5.99
N PHE A 32 -8.33 -13.00 5.43
CA PHE A 32 -7.73 -11.73 5.76
C PHE A 32 -8.71 -10.58 5.48
N LYS A 33 -8.97 -9.78 6.51
CA LYS A 33 -9.76 -8.55 6.41
C LYS A 33 -8.86 -7.38 6.78
N TYR A 34 -8.60 -6.52 5.81
CA TYR A 34 -7.70 -5.38 5.99
C TYR A 34 -8.05 -4.56 7.25
N GLU A 35 -9.35 -4.30 7.46
CA GLU A 35 -9.86 -3.51 8.58
C GLU A 35 -9.60 -4.12 9.97
N ASP A 36 -9.31 -5.42 10.07
CA ASP A 36 -9.02 -6.11 11.33
C ASP A 36 -7.55 -5.93 11.76
N HIS A 37 -6.68 -5.42 10.89
CA HIS A 37 -5.23 -5.33 11.08
C HIS A 37 -4.70 -3.89 11.07
N LEU A 38 -5.58 -2.90 11.15
CA LEU A 38 -5.25 -1.48 10.95
C LEU A 38 -4.14 -0.96 11.86
N ASP A 39 -4.11 -1.39 13.11
CA ASP A 39 -3.15 -0.88 14.10
C ASP A 39 -1.88 -1.75 14.19
N GLU A 40 -1.75 -2.78 13.34
CA GLU A 40 -0.52 -3.56 13.23
C GLU A 40 0.56 -2.79 12.46
N VAL A 41 1.80 -2.89 12.93
CA VAL A 41 2.97 -2.33 12.25
C VAL A 41 3.22 -3.13 10.96
N ILE A 42 3.24 -2.42 9.84
CA ILE A 42 3.47 -3.00 8.50
C ILE A 42 4.89 -2.74 8.00
N ILE A 43 5.44 -1.55 8.26
CA ILE A 43 6.78 -1.14 7.84
C ILE A 43 7.42 -0.37 9.00
N SER A 44 8.71 -0.56 9.23
CA SER A 44 9.51 0.31 10.10
C SER A 44 10.76 0.78 9.34
N VAL A 45 11.11 2.05 9.54
CA VAL A 45 12.30 2.69 8.98
C VAL A 45 13.07 3.31 10.14
N ASP A 46 14.26 2.81 10.39
CA ASP A 46 15.07 3.12 11.57
C ASP A 46 14.23 2.92 12.86
N ASP A 47 14.06 3.97 13.66
CA ASP A 47 13.30 3.94 14.91
C ASP A 47 11.80 4.30 14.74
N ASN A 48 11.34 4.51 13.51
CA ASN A 48 9.95 4.90 13.22
C ASN A 48 9.15 3.74 12.65
N SER A 49 8.01 3.44 13.26
CA SER A 49 7.08 2.42 12.79
C SER A 49 5.85 3.04 12.13
N LEU A 50 5.39 2.40 11.05
CA LEU A 50 4.18 2.72 10.33
C LEU A 50 3.15 1.60 10.51
N THR A 51 1.95 1.97 10.95
CA THR A 51 0.80 1.06 11.03
C THR A 51 0.16 0.85 9.66
N LEU A 52 -0.59 -0.25 9.51
CA LEU A 52 -1.36 -0.52 8.29
C LEU A 52 -2.38 0.59 7.99
N ARG A 53 -2.95 1.22 9.02
CA ARG A 53 -3.85 2.37 8.91
C ARG A 53 -3.18 3.55 8.23
N GLU A 54 -1.98 3.92 8.68
CA GLU A 54 -1.21 5.02 8.10
C GLU A 54 -0.72 4.69 6.69
N PHE A 55 -0.30 3.44 6.46
CA PHE A 55 0.03 2.96 5.12
C PHE A 55 -1.16 2.98 4.16
N GLY A 56 -2.38 2.97 4.70
CA GLY A 56 -3.63 3.09 3.96
C GLY A 56 -3.68 4.33 3.05
N TYR A 57 -2.98 5.42 3.39
CA TYR A 57 -2.85 6.59 2.51
C TYR A 57 -2.17 6.21 1.18
N TYR A 58 -1.04 5.51 1.25
CA TYR A 58 -0.26 5.11 0.08
C TYR A 58 -1.01 4.07 -0.75
N ILE A 59 -1.72 3.13 -0.09
CA ILE A 59 -2.60 2.19 -0.78
C ILE A 59 -3.71 2.94 -1.52
N TYR A 60 -4.39 3.87 -0.86
CA TYR A 60 -5.48 4.64 -1.47
C TYR A 60 -4.99 5.43 -2.69
N THR A 61 -3.90 6.18 -2.57
CA THR A 61 -3.39 6.99 -3.69
C THR A 61 -2.92 6.14 -4.87
N THR A 62 -2.26 5.01 -4.59
CA THR A 62 -1.80 4.11 -5.63
C THR A 62 -2.96 3.38 -6.30
N GLU A 63 -3.93 2.89 -5.53
CA GLU A 63 -5.13 2.28 -6.09
C GLU A 63 -5.94 3.26 -6.92
N GLU A 64 -6.12 4.50 -6.46
CA GLU A 64 -6.82 5.53 -7.24
C GLU A 64 -6.12 5.80 -8.58
N PHE A 65 -4.79 5.90 -8.57
CA PHE A 65 -3.99 6.14 -9.77
C PHE A 65 -4.10 4.97 -10.77
N VAL A 66 -3.84 3.75 -10.32
CA VAL A 66 -3.87 2.55 -11.18
C VAL A 66 -5.30 2.24 -11.63
N GLN A 67 -6.31 2.52 -10.80
CA GLN A 67 -7.71 2.34 -11.18
C GLN A 67 -8.13 3.27 -12.32
N LYS A 68 -7.62 4.51 -12.38
CA LYS A 68 -7.87 5.41 -13.52
C LYS A 68 -7.33 4.80 -14.82
N GLN A 69 -6.16 4.16 -14.76
CA GLN A 69 -5.60 3.43 -15.92
C GLN A 69 -6.43 2.18 -16.26
N ALA A 70 -6.86 1.43 -15.24
CA ALA A 70 -7.66 0.23 -15.39
C ALA A 70 -8.99 0.51 -16.11
N VAL A 71 -9.70 1.57 -15.70
CA VAL A 71 -10.97 1.99 -16.30
C VAL A 71 -10.78 2.48 -17.74
N LEU A 72 -9.65 3.10 -18.06
CA LEU A 72 -9.32 3.48 -19.43
C LEU A 72 -8.98 2.27 -20.32
N TYR A 73 -8.38 1.23 -19.74
CA TYR A 73 -8.00 0.01 -20.43
C TYR A 73 -9.19 -0.90 -20.71
N ASP A 74 -9.96 -1.22 -19.67
CA ASP A 74 -11.15 -2.07 -19.72
C ASP A 74 -12.21 -1.52 -18.75
N PRO A 75 -13.15 -0.68 -19.23
CA PRO A 75 -14.15 -0.05 -18.37
C PRO A 75 -15.17 -1.04 -17.79
N GLU A 76 -15.38 -2.19 -18.45
CA GLU A 76 -16.35 -3.20 -18.03
C GLU A 76 -15.75 -4.17 -17.00
N ASP A 77 -14.45 -4.46 -17.11
CA ASP A 77 -13.71 -5.26 -16.12
C ASP A 77 -12.35 -4.62 -15.77
N PRO A 78 -12.31 -3.58 -14.92
CA PRO A 78 -11.05 -2.97 -14.50
C PRO A 78 -10.08 -3.94 -13.82
N LEU A 79 -10.57 -5.03 -13.22
CA LEU A 79 -9.70 -6.05 -12.62
C LEU A 79 -8.85 -6.78 -13.67
N HIS A 80 -9.26 -6.79 -14.94
CA HIS A 80 -8.45 -7.28 -16.03
C HIS A 80 -7.08 -6.59 -16.05
N TRP A 81 -7.05 -5.25 -15.98
CA TRP A 81 -5.81 -4.49 -15.92
C TRP A 81 -4.98 -4.82 -14.68
N TRP A 82 -5.60 -4.88 -13.50
CA TRP A 82 -4.91 -5.22 -12.24
C TRP A 82 -4.22 -6.59 -12.27
N ASN A 83 -4.75 -7.52 -13.07
CA ASN A 83 -4.21 -8.87 -13.26
C ASN A 83 -3.40 -9.03 -14.57
N THR A 84 -3.16 -7.93 -15.29
CA THR A 84 -2.27 -7.95 -16.45
C THR A 84 -0.84 -8.16 -15.98
N HIS A 85 -0.17 -9.11 -16.64
CA HIS A 85 1.22 -9.43 -16.41
C HIS A 85 2.09 -8.79 -17.50
N PHE A 86 3.04 -7.94 -17.10
CA PHE A 86 4.01 -7.39 -18.04
C PHE A 86 5.20 -8.34 -18.17
N SER A 87 5.49 -8.76 -19.39
CA SER A 87 6.64 -9.59 -19.68
C SER A 87 7.85 -8.70 -19.99
N ALA A 88 8.77 -8.58 -19.04
CA ALA A 88 9.99 -7.79 -19.14
C ALA A 88 11.23 -8.59 -18.73
N GLY A 89 11.28 -9.88 -19.08
CA GLY A 89 12.39 -10.76 -18.70
C GLY A 89 12.38 -11.04 -17.19
N LEU A 90 13.48 -10.74 -16.49
CA LEU A 90 13.60 -10.94 -15.04
C LEU A 90 12.68 -10.02 -14.23
N ASP A 91 12.26 -8.89 -14.80
CA ASP A 91 11.39 -7.90 -14.16
C ASP A 91 9.91 -8.10 -14.48
N SER A 92 9.56 -9.31 -14.91
CA SER A 92 8.17 -9.65 -15.22
C SER A 92 7.33 -9.70 -13.94
N GLN A 93 6.23 -8.95 -13.91
CA GLN A 93 5.37 -8.82 -12.74
C GLN A 93 3.95 -8.45 -13.12
N PHE A 94 3.01 -8.69 -12.21
CA PHE A 94 1.64 -8.21 -12.34
C PHE A 94 1.54 -6.70 -12.05
N VAL A 95 0.54 -6.03 -12.64
CA VAL A 95 0.21 -4.62 -12.31
C VAL A 95 0.00 -4.44 -10.80
N SER A 96 -0.66 -5.39 -10.14
CA SER A 96 -0.86 -5.36 -8.69
C SER A 96 0.44 -5.48 -7.88
N GLU A 97 1.40 -6.27 -8.34
CA GLU A 97 2.71 -6.39 -7.69
C GLU A 97 3.52 -5.09 -7.84
N LEU A 98 3.54 -4.53 -9.05
CA LEU A 98 4.15 -3.23 -9.32
C LEU A 98 3.50 -2.13 -8.47
N ALA A 99 2.17 -2.09 -8.39
CA ALA A 99 1.44 -1.13 -7.58
C ALA A 99 1.80 -1.24 -6.09
N MET A 100 1.87 -2.47 -5.55
CA MET A 100 2.29 -2.66 -4.15
C MET A 100 3.72 -2.17 -3.93
N LYS A 101 4.65 -2.52 -4.83
CA LYS A 101 6.03 -2.06 -4.77
C LYS A 101 6.11 -0.53 -4.79
N THR A 102 5.40 0.12 -5.70
CA THR A 102 5.33 1.59 -5.79
C THR A 102 4.75 2.22 -4.52
N ALA A 103 3.70 1.63 -3.92
CA ALA A 103 3.16 2.14 -2.66
C ALA A 103 4.19 2.06 -1.51
N ILE A 104 4.91 0.93 -1.40
CA ILE A 104 5.99 0.74 -0.42
C ILE A 104 7.11 1.75 -0.66
N ASN A 105 7.63 1.79 -1.88
CA ASN A 105 8.77 2.63 -2.26
C ASN A 105 8.47 4.12 -2.12
N THR A 106 7.25 4.55 -2.44
CA THR A 106 6.79 5.93 -2.22
C THR A 106 6.74 6.26 -0.72
N TYR A 107 6.26 5.34 0.11
CA TYR A 107 6.31 5.55 1.56
C TYR A 107 7.75 5.63 2.07
N LEU A 108 8.62 4.72 1.64
CA LEU A 108 10.02 4.68 2.08
C LEU A 108 10.75 5.98 1.74
N SER A 109 10.59 6.48 0.50
CA SER A 109 11.21 7.75 0.12
C SER A 109 10.65 8.92 0.91
N HIS A 110 9.33 9.00 1.09
CA HIS A 110 8.74 10.04 1.94
C HIS A 110 9.23 9.95 3.38
N ALA A 111 9.32 8.77 3.98
CA ALA A 111 9.74 8.59 5.37
C ALA A 111 11.21 8.97 5.57
N ILE A 112 12.08 8.49 4.68
CA ILE A 112 13.53 8.72 4.77
C ILE A 112 13.84 10.19 4.50
N TYR A 113 13.38 10.75 3.38
CA TYR A 113 13.64 12.15 3.07
C TYR A 113 13.01 13.11 4.08
N TYR A 114 11.85 12.77 4.65
CA TYR A 114 11.28 13.54 5.75
C TYR A 114 12.21 13.57 6.97
N ALA A 115 12.73 12.41 7.39
CA ALA A 115 13.64 12.32 8.52
C ALA A 115 14.95 13.07 8.25
N GLU A 116 15.50 12.96 7.05
CA GLU A 116 16.70 13.71 6.65
C GLU A 116 16.46 15.22 6.56
N ALA A 117 15.30 15.65 6.06
CA ALA A 117 14.88 17.05 6.09
C ALA A 117 14.88 17.60 7.51
N GLN A 118 14.31 16.84 8.46
CA GLN A 118 14.28 17.24 9.87
C GLN A 118 15.69 17.33 10.48
N LYS A 119 16.57 16.37 10.18
CA LYS A 119 17.97 16.41 10.62
C LYS A 119 18.71 17.62 10.04
N ALA A 120 18.39 18.01 8.81
CA ALA A 120 18.91 19.20 8.15
C ALA A 120 18.28 20.51 8.66
N GLY A 121 17.34 20.45 9.62
CA GLY A 121 16.66 21.63 10.16
C GLY A 121 15.62 22.25 9.23
N MET A 122 15.19 21.52 8.19
CA MET A 122 14.11 21.96 7.32
C MET A 122 12.76 21.81 8.02
N ALA A 123 11.85 22.73 7.70
CA ALA A 123 10.47 22.70 8.17
C ALA A 123 9.53 23.18 7.07
N LEU A 124 8.26 22.83 7.20
CA LEU A 124 7.20 23.46 6.42
C LEU A 124 6.93 24.86 6.97
N SER A 125 6.68 25.79 6.07
CA SER A 125 6.09 27.08 6.41
C SER A 125 4.61 26.93 6.73
N SER A 126 4.03 27.88 7.47
CA SER A 126 2.59 27.87 7.80
C SER A 126 1.70 27.80 6.55
N SER A 127 2.10 28.44 5.44
CA SER A 127 1.35 28.36 4.18
C SER A 127 1.39 26.95 3.56
N GLU A 128 2.51 26.24 3.68
CA GLU A 128 2.62 24.85 3.20
C GLU A 128 1.79 23.89 4.07
N GLU A 129 1.73 24.14 5.37
CA GLU A 129 0.88 23.39 6.31
C GLU A 129 -0.60 23.64 6.05
N GLU A 130 -1.02 24.89 5.85
CA GLU A 130 -2.40 25.23 5.48
C GLU A 130 -2.81 24.60 4.15
N ALA A 131 -1.91 24.60 3.15
CA ALA A 131 -2.15 23.92 1.89
C ALA A 131 -2.29 22.39 2.06
N ALA A 132 -1.46 21.77 2.91
CA ALA A 132 -1.57 20.35 3.24
C ALA A 132 -2.90 20.04 3.95
N GLN A 133 -3.37 20.92 4.84
CA GLN A 133 -4.65 20.76 5.51
C GLN A 133 -5.82 20.84 4.52
N SER A 134 -5.81 21.82 3.61
CA SER A 134 -6.84 21.95 2.58
C SER A 134 -6.87 20.72 1.66
N GLU A 135 -5.70 20.21 1.26
CA GLU A 135 -5.58 19.00 0.43
C GLU A 135 -6.07 17.76 1.20
N ALA A 136 -5.84 17.69 2.52
CA ALA A 136 -6.32 16.61 3.37
C ALA A 136 -7.85 16.58 3.49
N ASP A 137 -8.49 17.73 3.75
CA ASP A 137 -9.95 17.84 3.79
C ASP A 137 -10.55 17.44 2.45
N GLU A 138 -10.05 18.00 1.34
CA GLU A 138 -10.53 17.65 0.01
C GLU A 138 -10.44 16.14 -0.29
N MET A 139 -9.33 15.51 0.06
CA MET A 139 -9.15 14.07 -0.13
C MET A 139 -10.14 13.30 0.75
N TYR A 140 -10.26 13.66 2.03
CA TYR A 140 -11.16 13.02 2.98
C TYR A 140 -12.62 13.09 2.52
N GLN A 141 -13.08 14.25 2.02
CA GLN A 141 -14.43 14.42 1.48
C GLN A 141 -14.69 13.62 0.20
N LYS A 142 -13.65 13.37 -0.61
CA LYS A 142 -13.75 12.57 -1.85
C LYS A 142 -13.80 11.07 -1.57
N MET A 143 -13.22 10.61 -0.46
CA MET A 143 -13.24 9.20 -0.07
C MET A 143 -14.66 8.73 0.30
N SER A 144 -15.09 7.61 -0.27
CA SER A 144 -16.36 6.98 0.10
C SER A 144 -16.32 6.40 1.52
N PRO A 145 -17.49 6.23 2.19
CA PRO A 145 -17.56 5.62 3.51
C PRO A 145 -16.95 4.21 3.57
N LEU A 146 -17.02 3.44 2.48
CA LEU A 146 -16.39 2.12 2.41
C LEU A 146 -14.87 2.23 2.39
N GLN A 147 -14.31 3.16 1.60
CA GLN A 147 -12.87 3.39 1.56
C GLN A 147 -12.34 3.83 2.92
N LEU A 148 -13.02 4.79 3.58
CA LEU A 148 -12.66 5.24 4.94
C LEU A 148 -12.74 4.10 5.96
N LYS A 149 -13.80 3.27 5.90
CA LYS A 149 -13.93 2.10 6.78
C LYS A 149 -12.82 1.08 6.54
N LYS A 150 -12.48 0.81 5.27
CA LYS A 150 -11.48 -0.17 4.88
C LYS A 150 -10.09 0.26 5.32
N THR A 151 -9.68 1.49 5.00
CA THR A 151 -8.34 1.98 5.32
C THR A 151 -8.20 2.45 6.77
N GLY A 152 -9.31 2.82 7.41
CA GLY A 152 -9.30 3.43 8.73
C GLY A 152 -8.70 4.83 8.75
N LEU A 153 -8.53 5.45 7.59
CA LEU A 153 -8.01 6.82 7.46
C LEU A 153 -9.00 7.84 8.04
N ASN A 154 -8.44 8.89 8.59
CA ASN A 154 -9.13 10.11 8.94
C ASN A 154 -8.35 11.31 8.39
N GLU A 155 -8.97 12.49 8.42
CA GLU A 155 -8.37 13.72 7.90
C GLU A 155 -6.99 14.00 8.49
N SER A 156 -6.79 13.78 9.80
CA SER A 156 -5.48 14.00 10.45
C SER A 156 -4.40 13.07 9.94
N LEU A 157 -4.71 11.79 9.69
CA LEU A 157 -3.75 10.84 9.12
C LEU A 157 -3.37 11.21 7.68
N ILE A 158 -4.35 11.65 6.90
CA ILE A 158 -4.11 12.15 5.53
C ILE A 158 -3.23 13.40 5.58
N TYR A 159 -3.54 14.35 6.46
CA TYR A 159 -2.74 15.56 6.69
C TYR A 159 -1.29 15.22 7.04
N PHE A 160 -1.05 14.31 7.99
CA PHE A 160 0.32 13.93 8.35
C PHE A 160 1.08 13.27 7.18
N ALA A 161 0.41 12.46 6.37
CA ALA A 161 1.02 11.89 5.17
C ALA A 161 1.37 12.96 4.13
N LEU A 162 0.53 13.99 3.97
CA LEU A 162 0.76 15.12 3.07
C LEU A 162 1.89 16.03 3.57
N CYS A 163 1.95 16.34 4.86
CA CYS A 163 3.07 17.08 5.45
C CYS A 163 4.38 16.32 5.27
N ARG A 164 4.37 15.00 5.49
CA ARG A 164 5.53 14.14 5.25
C ARG A 164 6.00 14.21 3.80
N LYS A 165 5.07 14.04 2.85
CA LYS A 165 5.32 14.17 1.42
C LYS A 165 5.92 15.52 1.07
N LYS A 166 5.33 16.63 1.51
CA LYS A 166 5.80 17.98 1.17
C LYS A 166 7.22 18.25 1.70
N LEU A 167 7.50 17.90 2.95
CA LEU A 167 8.83 18.11 3.52
C LEU A 167 9.87 17.16 2.90
N ALA A 168 9.49 15.92 2.59
CA ALA A 168 10.31 15.00 1.80
C ALA A 168 10.66 15.56 0.41
N SER A 169 9.70 16.18 -0.28
CA SER A 169 9.93 16.83 -1.57
C SER A 169 10.94 17.98 -1.46
N LYS A 170 10.88 18.80 -0.39
CA LYS A 170 11.87 19.87 -0.17
C LYS A 170 13.28 19.33 -0.04
N TYR A 171 13.45 18.20 0.66
CA TYR A 171 14.76 17.56 0.79
C TYR A 171 15.24 16.95 -0.53
N ALA A 172 14.35 16.32 -1.30
CA ALA A 172 14.69 15.83 -2.64
C ALA A 172 15.10 16.98 -3.58
N GLU A 173 14.44 18.14 -3.51
CA GLU A 173 14.82 19.36 -4.25
C GLU A 173 16.19 19.90 -3.83
N ASP A 174 16.51 19.85 -2.53
CA ASP A 174 17.83 20.20 -2.02
C ASP A 174 18.92 19.25 -2.56
N LEU A 175 18.68 17.93 -2.52
CA LEU A 175 19.58 16.94 -3.13
C LEU A 175 19.79 17.21 -4.62
N ALA A 176 18.71 17.45 -5.37
CA ALA A 176 18.74 17.75 -6.80
C ALA A 176 19.61 18.98 -7.13
N THR A 177 19.79 19.90 -6.17
CA THR A 177 20.61 21.11 -6.33
C THR A 177 22.05 20.90 -5.88
N ASN A 178 22.27 20.08 -4.85
CA ASN A 178 23.55 19.99 -4.13
C ASN A 178 24.38 18.75 -4.50
N ILE A 179 23.80 17.76 -5.17
CA ILE A 179 24.47 16.53 -5.59
C ILE A 179 24.71 16.56 -7.11
N ASP A 180 25.88 16.08 -7.53
CA ASP A 180 26.19 15.88 -8.94
C ASP A 180 25.60 14.56 -9.44
N PHE A 181 24.60 14.66 -10.32
CA PHE A 181 23.95 13.52 -10.98
C PHE A 181 24.43 13.28 -12.41
N SER A 182 25.52 13.91 -12.85
CA SER A 182 26.03 13.76 -14.23
C SER A 182 26.40 12.33 -14.63
N GLY A 183 26.55 11.41 -13.67
CA GLY A 183 26.77 9.99 -13.87
C GLY A 183 25.50 9.14 -14.07
N TYR A 184 24.32 9.74 -14.03
CA TYR A 184 23.04 9.04 -14.18
C TYR A 184 22.37 9.35 -15.52
N GLU A 185 21.67 8.37 -16.08
CA GLU A 185 20.98 8.50 -17.38
C GLU A 185 19.55 9.08 -17.24
N ASP A 186 18.89 8.80 -16.11
CA ASP A 186 17.51 9.23 -15.87
C ASP A 186 17.41 10.69 -15.39
N ASP A 187 16.22 11.28 -15.48
CA ASP A 187 15.97 12.61 -14.94
C ASP A 187 15.96 12.62 -13.39
N LEU A 188 16.25 13.79 -12.80
CA LEU A 188 16.36 13.95 -11.35
C LEU A 188 15.09 13.51 -10.59
N GLY A 189 13.91 13.76 -11.15
CA GLY A 189 12.65 13.36 -10.54
C GLY A 189 12.52 11.84 -10.47
N SER A 190 12.87 11.16 -11.56
CA SER A 190 12.90 9.70 -11.63
C SER A 190 13.94 9.11 -10.68
N LEU A 191 15.18 9.63 -10.68
CA LEU A 191 16.29 9.14 -9.84
C LEU A 191 16.01 9.25 -8.34
N LEU A 192 15.39 10.36 -7.92
CA LEU A 192 15.10 10.63 -6.51
C LEU A 192 13.75 10.05 -6.06
N SER A 193 12.93 9.55 -6.99
CA SER A 193 11.66 8.89 -6.66
C SER A 193 11.88 7.62 -5.83
N GLY A 194 10.83 7.11 -5.21
CA GLY A 194 10.91 5.86 -4.44
C GLY A 194 11.37 4.68 -5.29
N ASP A 195 11.06 4.63 -6.59
CA ASP A 195 11.52 3.58 -7.50
C ASP A 195 12.82 3.96 -8.23
N GLY A 196 13.39 5.13 -7.92
CA GLY A 196 14.53 5.73 -8.60
C GLY A 196 15.86 5.12 -8.24
N ASP A 197 16.77 5.10 -9.21
CA ASP A 197 18.05 4.40 -9.10
C ASP A 197 18.96 4.99 -8.01
N TYR A 198 18.97 6.32 -7.85
CA TYR A 198 19.71 6.97 -6.76
C TYR A 198 19.10 6.65 -5.40
N PHE A 199 17.77 6.73 -5.27
CA PHE A 199 17.12 6.41 -4.00
C PHE A 199 17.37 4.94 -3.61
N GLN A 200 17.16 4.00 -4.52
CA GLN A 200 17.25 2.56 -4.25
C GLN A 200 18.68 2.10 -3.95
N ASN A 201 19.69 2.64 -4.65
CA ASN A 201 21.06 2.16 -4.54
C ASN A 201 21.96 3.01 -3.62
N VAL A 202 21.60 4.27 -3.36
CA VAL A 202 22.42 5.18 -2.53
C VAL A 202 21.73 5.50 -1.22
N ILE A 203 20.47 5.94 -1.23
CA ILE A 203 19.79 6.43 -0.03
C ILE A 203 19.26 5.28 0.81
N LEU A 204 18.37 4.45 0.26
CA LEU A 204 17.68 3.38 0.97
C LEU A 204 18.62 2.42 1.73
N PRO A 205 19.79 2.00 1.21
CA PRO A 205 20.70 1.08 1.91
C PRO A 205 21.35 1.67 3.17
N GLN A 206 21.27 2.98 3.38
CA GLN A 206 21.78 3.64 4.59
C GLN A 206 20.82 3.54 5.79
N HIS A 207 19.59 3.06 5.56
CA HIS A 207 18.54 2.98 6.57
C HIS A 207 18.16 1.53 6.88
N ASN A 208 17.76 1.28 8.13
CA ASN A 208 17.27 -0.02 8.53
C ASN A 208 15.76 -0.12 8.23
N VAL A 209 15.40 -0.91 7.22
CA VAL A 209 14.00 -1.12 6.84
C VAL A 209 13.55 -2.52 7.20
N VAL A 210 12.44 -2.61 7.93
CA VAL A 210 11.79 -3.88 8.30
C VAL A 210 10.36 -3.87 7.78
N ILE A 211 10.04 -4.80 6.88
CA ILE A 211 8.69 -5.00 6.34
C ILE A 211 8.08 -6.25 6.99
N ASN A 212 6.83 -6.14 7.46
CA ASN A 212 6.07 -7.27 7.95
C ASN A 212 5.55 -8.11 6.78
N GLU A 213 6.43 -8.96 6.22
CA GLU A 213 6.15 -9.81 5.06
C GLU A 213 4.89 -10.68 5.22
N LYS A 214 4.64 -11.15 6.45
CA LYS A 214 3.47 -11.98 6.74
C LYS A 214 2.17 -11.18 6.59
N LEU A 215 2.14 -9.93 7.04
CA LEU A 215 1.00 -9.06 6.85
C LEU A 215 0.90 -8.59 5.39
N MET A 216 2.03 -8.17 4.81
CA MET A 216 2.15 -7.64 3.46
C MET A 216 1.60 -8.59 2.39
N LYS A 217 1.99 -9.87 2.43
CA LYS A 217 1.53 -10.87 1.44
C LYS A 217 0.01 -11.10 1.40
N ASN A 218 -0.70 -10.71 2.47
CA ASN A 218 -2.15 -10.87 2.54
C ASN A 218 -2.91 -9.64 2.04
N ILE A 219 -2.23 -8.50 1.86
CA ILE A 219 -2.84 -7.29 1.33
C ILE A 219 -3.03 -7.46 -0.18
N LYS A 220 -4.29 -7.35 -0.63
CA LYS A 220 -4.66 -7.42 -2.04
C LYS A 220 -4.92 -6.03 -2.57
N ILE A 221 -3.85 -5.35 -3.00
CA ILE A 221 -3.98 -4.05 -3.68
C ILE A 221 -4.77 -4.20 -4.99
N GLY A 222 -5.51 -3.16 -5.36
CA GLY A 222 -6.55 -3.18 -6.37
C GLY A 222 -7.91 -3.69 -5.85
N ARG A 223 -8.04 -3.95 -4.53
CA ARG A 223 -9.25 -4.50 -3.89
C ARG A 223 -9.52 -3.93 -2.50
N ILE A 224 -8.74 -2.95 -2.02
CA ILE A 224 -8.95 -2.36 -0.68
C ILE A 224 -9.89 -1.16 -0.78
N THR A 225 -9.60 -0.23 -1.69
CA THR A 225 -10.33 1.02 -1.90
C THR A 225 -11.04 1.07 -3.25
N VAL A 226 -10.71 0.15 -4.16
CA VAL A 226 -11.29 0.01 -5.50
C VAL A 226 -11.74 -1.43 -5.74
N ASN A 227 -12.56 -1.67 -6.78
CA ASN A 227 -13.05 -3.01 -7.18
C ASN A 227 -13.64 -3.85 -6.02
N ASN A 228 -14.42 -3.20 -5.15
CA ASN A 228 -15.03 -3.78 -3.95
C ASN A 228 -16.28 -4.65 -4.23
N THR A 229 -16.54 -4.99 -5.49
CA THR A 229 -17.68 -5.80 -5.97
C THR A 229 -17.34 -7.27 -6.10
#